data_AF-W0B8Z5-F1
#
_entry.id   AF-W0B8Z5-F1
#
_cell.length_a   1.000
_cell.length_b   1.000
_cell.length_c   1.000
_cell.angle_alpha   90.00
_cell.angle_beta   90.00
_cell.angle_gamma   90.00
#
_symmetry.space_group_name_H-M   'P 1'
#
loop_
_entity.id
_entity.type
_entity.pdbx_description
1 polymer ?
#
loop_
_entity_poly.entity_id
_entity_poly.type
_entity_poly.pdbx_seq_one_letter_code
_entity_poly.pdbx_strand_id
1 'polypeptide(L)'
;MHHVFGKILLANRYSLAWFSIRLLSYVSFLFVAGIIAARNDWLYKVNSAFAKPWYISALVSIGFIGFYLQYVLEHHLITAVIGGANGYAFLWAQWEAFSAFGLIISLLALSKAYFNNTNPVFQTLAKLSFTVYLIHPLIIVPVSYYEYQWLGYDGIIGWVLTCLLAIPLTFLLANYFRKLPILRNIL
;
A
#
# COMPACT_ATOMS: atom_id res chain seq x y z
N MET A 1 16.22 22.02 31.08
CA MET A 1 16.13 20.97 30.03
C MET A 1 15.00 19.94 30.24
N HIS A 2 14.33 19.86 31.40
CA HIS A 2 13.23 18.90 31.62
C HIS A 2 11.87 19.26 30.97
N HIS A 3 11.63 20.53 30.62
CA HIS A 3 10.34 20.96 30.05
C HIS A 3 10.14 20.67 28.55
N VAL A 4 11.22 20.42 27.80
CA VAL A 4 11.15 20.16 26.34
C VAL A 4 10.84 18.69 26.06
N PHE A 5 11.39 17.77 26.87
CA PHE A 5 11.17 16.33 26.74
C PHE A 5 9.71 15.92 27.00
N GLY A 6 9.03 16.57 27.96
CA GLY A 6 7.62 16.29 28.26
C GLY A 6 6.66 16.65 27.12
N LYS A 7 6.95 17.73 26.37
CA LYS A 7 6.12 18.15 25.22
C LYS A 7 6.29 17.22 24.02
N ILE A 8 7.50 16.68 23.79
CA ILE A 8 7.76 15.71 22.71
C ILE A 8 7.08 14.36 23.00
N LEU A 9 7.13 13.89 24.25
CA LEU A 9 6.45 12.65 24.66
C LEU A 9 4.92 12.75 24.61
N LEU A 10 4.37 13.91 24.99
CA LEU A 10 2.93 14.17 24.88
C LEU A 10 2.49 14.29 23.41
N ALA A 11 3.23 15.04 22.57
CA ALA A 11 2.95 15.14 21.13
C ALA A 11 3.00 13.77 20.43
N ASN A 12 3.95 12.91 20.80
CA ASN A 12 4.03 11.54 20.29
C ASN A 12 2.85 10.67 20.80
N ARG A 13 2.43 10.81 22.06
CA ARG A 13 1.25 10.11 22.59
C ARG A 13 -0.04 10.48 21.88
N TYR A 14 -0.26 11.77 21.61
CA TYR A 14 -1.41 12.22 20.84
C TYR A 14 -1.31 11.75 19.40
N SER A 15 -0.15 11.87 18.74
CA SER A 15 0.11 11.32 17.40
C SER A 15 -0.25 9.83 17.30
N LEU A 16 0.21 9.01 18.25
CA LEU A 16 -0.06 7.58 18.30
C LEU A 16 -1.54 7.26 18.62
N ALA A 17 -2.19 8.06 19.48
CA ALA A 17 -3.62 7.95 19.75
C ALA A 17 -4.45 8.30 18.51
N TRP A 18 -4.11 9.39 17.81
CA TRP A 18 -4.73 9.78 16.55
C TRP A 18 -4.50 8.76 15.44
N PHE A 19 -3.29 8.19 15.37
CA PHE A 19 -2.93 7.14 14.43
C PHE A 19 -3.71 5.85 14.70
N SER A 20 -3.78 5.41 15.97
CA SER A 20 -4.58 4.24 16.36
C SER A 20 -6.08 4.43 16.15
N ILE A 21 -6.65 5.60 16.47
CA ILE A 21 -8.07 5.90 16.22
C ILE A 21 -8.39 5.89 14.72
N ARG A 22 -7.52 6.48 13.88
CA ARG A 22 -7.66 6.44 12.41
C ARG A 22 -7.61 5.01 11.88
N LEU A 23 -6.70 4.19 12.40
CA LEU A 23 -6.57 2.79 12.00
C LEU A 23 -7.79 1.97 12.43
N LEU A 24 -8.30 2.15 13.65
CA LEU A 24 -9.45 1.39 14.14
C LEU A 24 -10.70 1.64 13.30
N SER A 25 -11.02 2.90 12.99
CA SER A 25 -12.21 3.23 12.20
C SER A 25 -12.09 2.72 10.77
N TYR A 26 -10.92 2.87 10.15
CA TYR A 26 -10.65 2.42 8.79
C TYR A 26 -10.70 0.89 8.66
N VAL A 27 -10.02 0.17 9.55
CA VAL A 27 -10.00 -1.30 9.55
C VAL A 27 -11.39 -1.86 9.80
N SER A 28 -12.14 -1.30 10.76
CA SER A 28 -13.49 -1.78 11.07
C SER A 28 -14.45 -1.57 9.90
N PHE A 29 -14.41 -0.38 9.27
CA PHE A 29 -15.25 -0.08 8.12
C PHE A 29 -14.92 -0.96 6.92
N LEU A 30 -13.63 -1.09 6.56
CA LEU A 30 -13.21 -1.95 5.45
C LEU A 30 -13.49 -3.42 5.70
N PHE A 31 -13.38 -3.88 6.94
CA PHE A 31 -13.68 -5.26 7.30
C PHE A 31 -15.17 -5.57 7.10
N VAL A 32 -16.06 -4.69 7.57
CA VAL A 32 -17.50 -4.82 7.35
C VAL A 32 -17.85 -4.74 5.86
N ALA A 33 -17.27 -3.77 5.14
CA ALA A 33 -17.44 -3.65 3.70
C ALA A 33 -16.97 -4.92 2.96
N GLY A 34 -15.86 -5.52 3.40
CA GLY A 34 -15.35 -6.79 2.89
C GLY A 34 -16.32 -7.95 3.11
N ILE A 35 -16.94 -8.06 4.28
CA ILE A 35 -17.97 -9.07 4.57
C ILE A 35 -19.18 -8.90 3.63
N ILE A 36 -19.64 -7.68 3.43
CA ILE A 36 -20.77 -7.38 2.53
C ILE A 36 -20.40 -7.71 1.08
N ALA A 37 -19.18 -7.38 0.66
CA ALA A 37 -18.68 -7.67 -0.67
C ALA A 37 -18.56 -9.19 -0.93
N ALA A 38 -18.10 -9.94 0.07
CA ALA A 38 -18.00 -11.39 0.02
C ALA A 38 -19.38 -12.06 -0.08
N ARG A 39 -20.39 -11.57 0.66
CA ARG A 39 -21.76 -12.11 0.62
C ARG A 39 -22.48 -11.89 -0.71
N ASN A 40 -22.10 -10.85 -1.46
CA ASN A 40 -22.75 -10.48 -2.71
C ASN A 40 -21.95 -10.87 -3.96
N ASP A 41 -20.86 -11.61 -3.78
CA ASP A 41 -19.92 -12.03 -4.83
C ASP A 41 -19.44 -10.85 -5.69
N TRP A 42 -19.21 -9.69 -5.07
CA TRP A 42 -18.83 -8.47 -5.79
C TRP A 42 -17.57 -8.68 -6.64
N LEU A 43 -16.59 -9.42 -6.11
CA LEU A 43 -15.35 -9.76 -6.84
C LEU A 43 -15.62 -10.60 -8.10
N TYR A 44 -16.62 -11.48 -8.09
CA TYR A 44 -16.97 -12.28 -9.26
C TYR A 44 -17.79 -11.49 -10.28
N LYS A 45 -18.55 -10.47 -9.84
CA LYS A 45 -19.37 -9.61 -10.71
C LYS A 45 -18.57 -8.50 -11.40
N VAL A 46 -17.33 -8.24 -10.97
CA VAL A 46 -16.43 -7.30 -11.66
C VAL A 46 -16.16 -7.80 -13.09
N ASN A 47 -16.65 -7.03 -14.05
CA ASN A 47 -16.47 -7.25 -15.48
C ASN A 47 -15.56 -6.17 -16.07
N SER A 48 -14.92 -6.44 -17.21
CA SER A 48 -14.03 -5.51 -17.91
C SER A 48 -14.72 -4.19 -18.28
N ALA A 49 -16.02 -4.21 -18.59
CA ALA A 49 -16.81 -3.01 -18.83
C ALA A 49 -16.94 -2.11 -17.58
N PHE A 50 -17.04 -2.71 -16.40
CA PHE A 50 -17.09 -1.97 -15.14
C PHE A 50 -15.71 -1.42 -14.78
N ALA A 51 -14.62 -2.15 -15.04
CA ALA A 51 -13.27 -1.76 -14.67
C ALA A 51 -12.64 -0.66 -15.57
N LYS A 52 -13.05 -0.55 -16.85
CA LYS A 52 -12.55 0.47 -17.78
C LYS A 52 -12.59 1.92 -17.25
N PRO A 53 -13.73 2.45 -16.75
CA PRO A 53 -13.76 3.80 -16.20
C PRO A 53 -12.87 3.94 -14.95
N TRP A 54 -12.79 2.91 -14.11
CA TRP A 54 -11.90 2.91 -12.93
C TRP A 54 -10.41 2.93 -13.33
N TYR A 55 -10.05 2.23 -14.41
CA TYR A 55 -8.70 2.27 -14.97
C TYR A 55 -8.34 3.64 -15.51
N ILE A 56 -9.25 4.25 -16.28
CA ILE A 56 -9.05 5.62 -16.77
C ILE A 56 -8.94 6.59 -15.60
N SER A 57 -9.79 6.45 -14.57
CA SER A 57 -9.73 7.30 -13.37
C SER A 57 -8.39 7.17 -12.64
N ALA A 58 -7.84 5.96 -12.54
CA ALA A 58 -6.54 5.71 -11.93
C ALA A 58 -5.39 6.29 -12.75
N LEU A 59 -5.45 6.20 -14.09
CA LEU A 59 -4.43 6.82 -14.95
C LEU A 59 -4.48 8.35 -14.89
N VAL A 60 -5.68 8.92 -14.92
CA VAL A 60 -5.88 10.37 -14.80
C VAL A 60 -5.40 10.85 -13.43
N SER A 61 -5.69 10.10 -12.35
CA SER A 61 -5.22 10.45 -11.02
C SER A 61 -3.70 10.37 -10.92
N ILE A 62 -3.05 9.35 -11.48
CA ILE A 62 -1.58 9.25 -11.53
C ILE A 62 -0.96 10.41 -12.35
N GLY A 63 -1.58 10.81 -13.45
CA GLY A 63 -1.13 12.00 -14.19
C GLY A 63 -1.29 13.29 -13.39
N PHE A 64 -2.43 13.44 -12.71
CA PHE A 64 -2.75 14.61 -11.90
C PHE A 64 -1.78 14.81 -10.73
N ILE A 65 -1.35 13.72 -10.07
CA ILE A 65 -0.41 13.84 -8.95
C ILE A 65 0.93 14.39 -9.38
N GLY A 66 1.42 14.08 -10.58
CA GLY A 66 2.70 14.60 -11.07
C GLY A 66 2.69 16.13 -11.14
N PHE A 67 1.62 16.70 -11.70
CA PHE A 67 1.42 18.15 -11.77
C PHE A 67 1.17 18.77 -10.39
N TYR A 68 0.31 18.15 -9.58
CA TYR A 68 0.01 18.62 -8.24
C TYR A 68 1.25 18.64 -7.33
N LEU A 69 2.10 17.62 -7.42
CA LEU A 69 3.32 17.53 -6.62
C LEU A 69 4.33 18.61 -7.03
N GLN A 70 4.48 18.89 -8.33
CA GLN A 70 5.32 20.01 -8.80
C GLN A 70 4.84 21.35 -8.22
N TYR A 71 3.54 21.62 -8.31
CA TYR A 71 2.94 22.83 -7.74
C TYR A 71 3.16 22.95 -6.22
N VAL A 72 2.98 21.86 -5.47
CA VAL A 72 3.19 21.83 -4.02
C VAL A 72 4.65 22.08 -3.64
N LEU A 73 5.59 21.53 -4.41
CA LEU A 73 7.02 21.70 -4.19
C LEU A 73 7.47 23.13 -4.49
N GLU A 74 7.03 23.72 -5.60
CA GLU A 74 7.34 25.10 -5.99
C GLU A 74 6.83 26.13 -4.98
N HIS A 75 5.66 25.90 -4.39
CA HIS A 75 5.05 26.81 -3.42
C HIS A 75 5.33 26.45 -1.95
N HIS A 76 6.20 25.46 -1.68
CA HIS A 76 6.53 24.99 -0.33
C HIS A 76 5.30 24.61 0.53
N LEU A 77 4.23 24.08 -0.08
CA LEU A 77 2.94 23.78 0.56
C LEU A 77 2.88 22.39 1.21
N ILE A 78 4.01 21.70 1.35
CA ILE A 78 4.10 20.31 1.82
C ILE A 78 3.38 20.12 3.17
N THR A 79 3.53 21.06 4.10
CA THR A 79 2.88 21.01 5.42
C THR A 79 1.35 21.14 5.34
N ALA A 80 0.84 21.86 4.34
CA ALA A 80 -0.59 21.99 4.10
C ALA A 80 -1.21 20.74 3.44
N VAL A 81 -0.41 19.93 2.73
CA VAL A 81 -0.85 18.68 2.10
C VAL A 81 -0.90 17.52 3.10
N ILE A 82 0.10 17.43 3.99
CA ILE A 82 0.22 16.33 4.97
C ILE A 82 -0.91 16.37 6.02
N GLY A 83 -1.53 17.53 6.25
CA GLY A 83 -2.71 17.63 7.10
C GLY A 83 -3.26 19.04 7.25
N GLY A 84 -4.49 19.12 7.76
CA GLY A 84 -5.22 20.36 8.00
C GLY A 84 -6.62 20.35 7.38
N ALA A 85 -7.48 21.26 7.81
CA ALA A 85 -8.79 21.50 7.21
C ALA A 85 -8.66 22.47 6.03
N ASN A 86 -8.01 22.03 4.96
CA ASN A 86 -7.75 22.85 3.77
C ASN A 86 -8.07 22.08 2.49
N GLY A 87 -8.25 22.81 1.38
CA GLY A 87 -8.54 22.21 0.08
C GLY A 87 -7.42 21.31 -0.43
N TYR A 88 -6.16 21.58 -0.05
CA TYR A 88 -5.00 20.80 -0.46
C TYR A 88 -4.98 19.39 0.13
N ALA A 89 -5.13 19.25 1.45
CA ALA A 89 -5.22 17.95 2.11
C ALA A 89 -6.47 17.18 1.68
N PHE A 90 -7.58 17.87 1.37
CA PHE A 90 -8.76 17.23 0.81
C PHE A 90 -8.50 16.61 -0.57
N LEU A 91 -7.86 17.37 -1.48
CA LEU A 91 -7.47 16.87 -2.80
C LEU A 91 -6.51 15.69 -2.71
N TRP A 92 -5.55 15.73 -1.77
CA TRP A 92 -4.62 14.63 -1.52
C TRP A 92 -5.35 13.37 -1.06
N ALA A 93 -6.19 13.46 -0.03
CA ALA A 93 -6.94 12.31 0.49
C ALA A 93 -7.89 11.71 -0.55
N GLN A 94 -8.54 12.57 -1.36
CA GLN A 94 -9.43 12.13 -2.43
C GLN A 94 -8.65 11.41 -3.55
N TRP A 95 -7.47 11.94 -3.88
CA TRP A 95 -6.57 11.33 -4.86
C TRP A 95 -6.09 9.95 -4.41
N GLU A 96 -5.69 9.79 -3.15
CA GLU A 96 -5.25 8.51 -2.59
C GLU A 96 -6.35 7.45 -2.72
N ALA A 97 -7.58 7.79 -2.34
CA ALA A 97 -8.71 6.87 -2.44
C ALA A 97 -9.01 6.47 -3.89
N PHE A 98 -9.15 7.43 -4.81
CA PHE A 98 -9.46 7.11 -6.22
C PHE A 98 -8.35 6.31 -6.89
N SER A 99 -7.09 6.67 -6.66
CA SER A 99 -5.95 5.95 -7.23
C SER A 99 -5.88 4.52 -6.69
N ALA A 100 -6.06 4.33 -5.38
CA ALA A 100 -6.01 3.01 -4.77
C ALA A 100 -7.15 2.10 -5.27
N PHE A 101 -8.40 2.55 -5.17
CA PHE A 101 -9.56 1.75 -5.62
C PHE A 101 -9.55 1.52 -7.13
N GLY A 102 -9.20 2.55 -7.91
CA GLY A 102 -9.09 2.46 -9.35
C GLY A 102 -8.05 1.43 -9.78
N LEU A 103 -6.86 1.44 -9.17
CA LEU A 103 -5.82 0.45 -9.44
C LEU A 103 -6.26 -0.96 -9.04
N ILE A 104 -6.81 -1.14 -7.84
CA ILE A 104 -7.24 -2.46 -7.35
C ILE A 104 -8.28 -3.08 -8.28
N ILE A 105 -9.33 -2.34 -8.64
CA ILE A 105 -10.40 -2.83 -9.52
C ILE A 105 -9.85 -3.14 -10.92
N SER A 106 -8.97 -2.29 -11.44
CA SER A 106 -8.38 -2.47 -12.77
C SER A 106 -7.46 -3.69 -12.82
N LEU A 107 -6.56 -3.84 -11.85
CA LEU A 107 -5.69 -5.00 -11.76
C LEU A 107 -6.52 -6.28 -11.58
N LEU A 108 -7.57 -6.26 -10.75
CA LEU A 108 -8.45 -7.41 -10.56
C LEU A 108 -9.10 -7.84 -11.89
N ALA A 109 -9.64 -6.89 -12.64
CA ALA A 109 -10.25 -7.18 -13.94
C ALA A 109 -9.22 -7.67 -14.97
N LEU A 110 -8.00 -7.10 -14.96
CA LEU A 110 -6.90 -7.54 -15.82
C LEU A 110 -6.45 -8.96 -15.48
N SER A 111 -6.26 -9.27 -14.20
CA SER A 111 -5.95 -10.61 -13.71
C SER A 111 -7.01 -11.61 -14.12
N LYS A 112 -8.30 -11.23 -14.05
CA LYS A 112 -9.40 -12.10 -14.47
C LYS A 112 -9.49 -12.28 -15.99
N ALA A 113 -9.12 -11.29 -16.78
CA ALA A 113 -9.18 -11.38 -18.24
C ALA A 113 -7.99 -12.15 -18.83
N TYR A 114 -6.78 -11.93 -18.33
CA TYR A 114 -5.53 -12.46 -18.91
C TYR A 114 -4.89 -13.59 -18.10
N PHE A 115 -5.09 -13.62 -16.78
CA PHE A 115 -4.40 -14.53 -15.86
C PHE A 115 -5.33 -15.55 -15.20
N ASN A 116 -6.56 -15.73 -15.72
CA ASN A 116 -7.51 -16.75 -15.23
C ASN A 116 -7.13 -18.20 -15.63
N ASN A 117 -5.95 -18.39 -16.22
CA ASN A 117 -5.43 -19.71 -16.56
C ASN A 117 -4.67 -20.30 -15.37
N THR A 118 -5.08 -21.50 -14.95
CA THR A 118 -4.56 -22.26 -13.79
C THR A 118 -3.19 -22.89 -14.05
N ASN A 119 -2.23 -22.11 -14.54
CA ASN A 119 -0.86 -22.56 -14.71
C ASN A 119 -0.24 -22.96 -13.35
N PRO A 120 0.50 -24.08 -13.25
CA PRO A 120 1.05 -24.59 -11.99
C PRO A 120 2.02 -23.60 -11.32
N VAL A 121 2.71 -22.78 -12.13
CA VAL A 121 3.55 -21.67 -11.64
C VAL A 121 2.71 -20.63 -10.91
N PHE A 122 1.63 -20.13 -11.52
CA PHE A 122 0.74 -19.14 -10.90
C PHE A 122 0.06 -19.67 -9.63
N GLN A 123 -0.32 -20.95 -9.60
CA GLN A 123 -0.84 -21.56 -8.37
C GLN A 123 0.20 -21.58 -7.24
N THR A 124 1.47 -21.81 -7.57
CA THR A 124 2.57 -21.78 -6.60
C THR A 124 2.83 -20.36 -6.09
N LEU A 125 2.81 -19.37 -6.99
CA LEU A 125 2.94 -17.96 -6.60
C LEU A 125 1.76 -17.47 -5.76
N ALA A 126 0.53 -17.83 -6.11
CA ALA A 126 -0.68 -17.49 -5.34
C ALA A 126 -0.64 -18.10 -3.93
N LYS A 127 -0.06 -19.30 -3.79
CA LYS A 127 0.18 -19.96 -2.51
C LYS A 127 1.27 -19.31 -1.67
N LEU A 128 2.18 -18.55 -2.29
CA LEU A 128 3.25 -17.80 -1.61
C LEU A 128 2.84 -16.37 -1.28
N SER A 129 1.87 -15.78 -2.00
CA SER A 129 1.50 -14.37 -1.89
C SER A 129 1.09 -13.97 -0.47
N PHE A 130 0.37 -14.85 0.25
CA PHE A 130 -0.01 -14.58 1.64
C PHE A 130 1.21 -14.54 2.58
N THR A 131 2.12 -15.50 2.43
CA THR A 131 3.37 -15.52 3.22
C THR A 131 4.25 -14.31 2.90
N VAL A 132 4.35 -13.95 1.62
CA VAL A 132 5.04 -12.73 1.17
C VAL A 132 4.39 -11.50 1.79
N TYR A 133 3.06 -11.40 1.80
CA TYR A 133 2.34 -10.29 2.41
C TYR A 133 2.62 -10.14 3.92
N LEU A 134 2.81 -11.23 4.66
CA LEU A 134 3.15 -11.14 6.08
C LEU A 134 4.62 -10.73 6.30
N ILE A 135 5.53 -11.23 5.48
CA ILE A 135 6.97 -11.07 5.69
C ILE A 135 7.52 -9.80 5.02
N HIS A 136 6.89 -9.28 3.97
CA HIS A 136 7.39 -8.13 3.21
C HIS A 136 7.75 -6.91 4.07
N PRO A 137 6.98 -6.49 5.11
CA PRO A 137 7.33 -5.31 5.88
C PRO A 137 8.61 -5.54 6.70
N LEU A 138 8.83 -6.78 7.14
CA LEU A 138 10.01 -7.17 7.90
C LEU A 138 11.29 -7.15 7.06
N ILE A 139 11.18 -7.21 5.73
CA ILE A 139 12.32 -7.19 4.81
C ILE A 139 12.52 -5.78 4.24
N ILE A 140 11.45 -5.11 3.82
CA ILE A 140 11.54 -3.78 3.20
C ILE A 140 12.11 -2.76 4.19
N VAL A 141 11.69 -2.78 5.46
CA VAL A 141 12.16 -1.83 6.47
C VAL A 141 13.68 -1.91 6.70
N PRO A 142 14.29 -3.08 6.98
CA PRO A 142 15.74 -3.15 7.16
C PRO A 142 16.51 -2.91 5.86
N VAL A 143 16.02 -3.33 4.69
CA VAL A 143 16.69 -3.07 3.40
C VAL A 143 16.74 -1.58 3.12
N SER A 144 15.59 -0.88 3.20
CA SER A 144 15.54 0.57 2.98
C SER A 144 16.36 1.35 4.02
N TYR A 145 16.33 0.92 5.29
CA TYR A 145 17.18 1.51 6.33
C TYR A 145 18.67 1.32 6.04
N TYR A 146 19.07 0.14 5.58
CA TYR A 146 20.45 -0.15 5.23
C TYR A 146 20.92 0.66 4.01
N GLU A 147 20.11 0.74 2.96
CA GLU A 147 20.40 1.55 1.78
C GLU A 147 20.58 3.04 2.13
N TYR A 148 19.69 3.56 2.97
CA TYR A 148 19.77 4.97 3.41
C TYR A 148 21.03 5.25 4.24
N GLN A 149 21.35 4.38 5.21
CA GLN A 149 22.47 4.60 6.14
C GLN A 149 23.84 4.36 5.49
N TRP A 150 23.97 3.33 4.65
CA TRP A 150 25.28 2.87 4.16
C TRP A 150 25.58 3.31 2.73
N LEU A 151 24.57 3.40 1.87
CA LEU A 151 24.76 3.77 0.47
C LEU A 151 24.43 5.25 0.22
N GLY A 152 23.74 5.91 1.16
CA GLY A 152 23.36 7.32 1.05
C GLY A 152 22.38 7.59 -0.09
N TYR A 153 21.71 6.56 -0.61
CA TYR A 153 20.73 6.72 -1.67
C TYR A 153 19.41 7.22 -1.08
N ASP A 154 19.01 8.41 -1.47
CA ASP A 154 17.72 9.01 -1.14
C ASP A 154 16.78 9.06 -2.35
N GLY A 155 15.49 9.25 -2.07
CA GLY A 155 14.47 9.43 -3.09
C GLY A 155 14.26 8.22 -4.01
N ILE A 156 14.19 8.49 -5.31
CA ILE A 156 13.76 7.51 -6.34
C ILE A 156 14.78 6.39 -6.50
N ILE A 157 16.08 6.69 -6.38
CA ILE A 157 17.16 5.72 -6.61
C ILE A 157 17.13 4.65 -5.50
N GLY A 158 17.07 5.07 -4.24
CA GLY A 158 16.90 4.15 -3.11
C GLY A 158 15.61 3.34 -3.24
N TRP A 159 14.50 3.99 -3.64
CA TRP A 159 13.24 3.27 -3.84
C TRP A 159 13.32 2.17 -4.91
N VAL A 160 13.92 2.45 -6.07
CA VAL A 160 14.09 1.44 -7.14
C VAL A 160 14.99 0.30 -6.68
N LEU A 161 16.08 0.59 -5.99
CA LEU A 161 17.01 -0.42 -5.46
C LEU A 161 16.32 -1.29 -4.40
N THR A 162 15.64 -0.67 -3.44
CA THR A 162 14.85 -1.39 -2.43
C THR A 162 13.84 -2.31 -3.11
N CYS A 163 13.11 -1.86 -4.15
CA CYS A 163 12.18 -2.72 -4.88
C CYS A 163 12.89 -3.90 -5.55
N LEU A 164 14.01 -3.66 -6.23
CA LEU A 164 14.77 -4.70 -6.93
C LEU A 164 15.39 -5.73 -5.97
N LEU A 165 15.74 -5.34 -4.73
CA LEU A 165 16.33 -6.23 -3.75
C LEU A 165 15.29 -6.90 -2.86
N ALA A 166 14.35 -6.13 -2.31
CA ALA A 166 13.38 -6.62 -1.34
C ALA A 166 12.35 -7.57 -1.96
N ILE A 167 11.93 -7.35 -3.22
CA ILE A 167 10.95 -8.22 -3.89
C ILE A 167 11.51 -9.65 -4.05
N PRO A 168 12.68 -9.88 -4.68
CA PRO A 168 13.25 -11.23 -4.78
C PRO A 168 13.54 -11.85 -3.42
N LEU A 169 14.10 -11.08 -2.47
CA LEU A 169 14.41 -11.56 -1.12
C LEU A 169 13.15 -12.07 -0.40
N THR A 170 12.04 -11.34 -0.51
CA THR A 170 10.79 -11.73 0.14
C THR A 170 10.22 -13.01 -0.46
N PHE A 171 10.28 -13.19 -1.79
CA PHE A 171 9.83 -14.43 -2.43
C PHE A 171 10.73 -15.63 -2.09
N LEU A 172 12.04 -15.44 -2.03
CA LEU A 172 12.98 -16.49 -1.62
C LEU A 172 12.75 -16.93 -0.18
N LEU A 173 12.62 -15.97 0.73
CA LEU A 173 12.34 -16.25 2.15
C LEU A 173 10.96 -16.88 2.33
N ALA A 174 9.92 -16.38 1.66
CA ALA A 174 8.59 -16.99 1.72
C ALA A 174 8.59 -18.45 1.24
N ASN A 175 9.34 -18.77 0.19
CA ASN A 175 9.51 -20.15 -0.28
C ASN A 175 10.25 -21.03 0.74
N TYR A 176 11.22 -20.47 1.46
CA TYR A 176 11.91 -21.17 2.55
C TYR A 176 11.00 -21.41 3.75
N PHE A 177 10.26 -20.39 4.21
CA PHE A 177 9.33 -20.49 5.34
C PHE A 177 8.18 -21.47 5.07
N ARG A 178 7.70 -21.59 3.83
CA ARG A 178 6.67 -22.56 3.45
C ARG A 178 7.14 -24.01 3.56
N LYS A 179 8.45 -24.29 3.51
CA LYS A 179 9.00 -25.63 3.74
C LYS A 179 9.00 -26.03 5.22
N LEU A 180 8.75 -25.10 6.14
CA LEU A 180 8.61 -25.41 7.55
C LEU A 180 7.21 -26.00 7.83
N PRO A 181 7.15 -27.18 8.49
CA PRO A 181 5.93 -28.01 8.58
C PRO A 181 4.76 -27.38 9.36
N ILE A 182 4.99 -26.29 10.10
CA ILE A 182 3.98 -25.64 10.96
C ILE A 182 2.93 -24.85 10.15
N LEU A 183 3.30 -24.31 8.98
CA LEU A 183 2.42 -23.46 8.16
C LEU A 183 1.60 -24.23 7.12
N ARG A 184 1.86 -25.54 6.94
CA ARG A 184 1.19 -26.38 5.93
C ARG A 184 -0.26 -26.75 6.29
N ASN A 185 -0.67 -26.57 7.54
CA ASN A 185 -2.02 -26.91 8.02
C ASN A 185 -2.96 -25.69 8.12
N ILE A 186 -2.47 -24.47 7.91
CA ILE A 186 -3.26 -23.22 8.06
C ILE A 186 -3.31 -22.43 6.74
N LEU A 187 -2.43 -22.73 5.77
CA LEU A 187 -2.30 -22.08 4.45
C LEU A 187 -2.54 -23.04 3.29
#